data_AF-A0A7X6WDX8-F1
#
_entry.id   AF-A0A7X6WDX8-F1
#
_cell.length_a   1.000
_cell.length_b   1.000
_cell.length_c   1.000
_cell.angle_alpha   90.00
_cell.angle_beta   90.00
_cell.angle_gamma   90.00
#
_symmetry.space_group_name_H-M   'P 1'
#
loop_
_entity.id
_entity.type
_entity.pdbx_description
1 polymer ?
#
loop_
_entity_poly.entity_id
_entity_poly.type
_entity_poly.pdbx_seq_one_letter_code
_entity_poly.pdbx_strand_id
1 'polypeptide(L)'
;MSNTIAAISTAIGEAGIGIVRLSGKDAINIASKIFVGINTKTLNIADNRKLIYGHIIDKEEIIDEVLIAYMKEPYTYTRENMVEIYCHGGIIPVRKILELLLKSGAKLAEPGEFTKRAFLNGRLDLSQAEAVMDIIRSKTDKSYKVSLNQLEGSLSNKVRDIGDILLAMIAHVEVSIDFPDHEVDEITYEEMKRDGSLIKKEIESLLSTADRGKILRDGLNTIILGKPNVGKSSLLNAVLRENRAIVTNIPGTTRDIIEEFINIDGIPLKIVDTAGIRHTEDLVEKIGVDRAKDTVEKADLIIAVFDASIELSDEDYSII
;
A
#
# COMPACT_ATOMS: atom_id res chain seq x y z
N MET A 1 1.82 13.80 -23.95
CA MET A 1 0.38 13.48 -23.90
C MET A 1 0.22 12.04 -23.46
N SER A 2 -0.29 11.80 -22.25
CA SER A 2 -0.41 10.46 -21.70
C SER A 2 -1.52 9.66 -22.41
N ASN A 3 -1.32 8.36 -22.57
CA ASN A 3 -2.34 7.45 -23.10
C ASN A 3 -3.45 7.25 -22.04
N THR A 4 -4.69 7.03 -22.47
CA THR A 4 -5.76 6.64 -21.54
C THR A 4 -5.53 5.20 -21.06
N ILE A 5 -5.49 5.00 -19.75
CA ILE A 5 -5.29 3.68 -19.13
C ILE A 5 -6.58 3.13 -18.56
N ALA A 6 -6.68 1.82 -18.46
CA ALA A 6 -7.77 1.09 -17.81
C ALA A 6 -7.24 -0.04 -16.93
N ALA A 7 -7.94 -0.32 -15.82
CA ALA A 7 -7.69 -1.46 -14.95
C ALA A 7 -8.92 -1.84 -14.11
N ILE A 8 -8.95 -3.08 -13.65
CA ILE A 8 -9.85 -3.53 -12.57
C ILE A 8 -9.34 -2.92 -11.25
N SER A 9 -10.23 -2.30 -10.48
CA SER A 9 -9.89 -1.57 -9.25
C SER A 9 -10.31 -2.27 -7.97
N THR A 10 -11.20 -3.26 -8.09
CA THR A 10 -11.62 -4.13 -6.99
C THR A 10 -10.75 -5.37 -6.90
N ALA A 11 -10.73 -6.00 -5.72
CA ALA A 11 -10.08 -7.29 -5.56
C ALA A 11 -10.65 -8.33 -6.55
N ILE A 12 -9.78 -9.19 -7.07
CA ILE A 12 -10.18 -10.30 -7.94
C ILE A 12 -10.83 -11.37 -7.04
N GLY A 13 -12.03 -11.81 -7.38
CA GLY A 13 -12.75 -12.81 -6.62
C GLY A 13 -14.26 -12.73 -6.88
N GLU A 14 -15.03 -13.38 -6.03
CA GLU A 14 -16.49 -13.23 -6.02
C GLU A 14 -16.88 -12.09 -5.09
N ALA A 15 -17.49 -11.05 -5.65
CA ALA A 15 -18.04 -9.92 -4.91
C ALA A 15 -19.37 -9.46 -5.54
N GLY A 16 -20.18 -8.74 -4.77
CA GLY A 16 -21.40 -8.14 -5.31
C GLY A 16 -21.12 -7.08 -6.38
N ILE A 17 -19.99 -6.37 -6.29
CA ILE A 17 -19.62 -5.27 -7.20
C ILE A 17 -18.17 -5.41 -7.63
N GLY A 18 -17.94 -5.22 -8.92
CA GLY A 18 -16.63 -5.05 -9.54
C GLY A 18 -16.50 -3.66 -10.12
N ILE A 19 -15.31 -3.07 -10.05
CA ILE A 19 -15.05 -1.73 -10.62
C ILE A 19 -13.97 -1.84 -11.69
N VAL A 20 -14.27 -1.37 -12.88
CA VAL A 20 -13.27 -1.14 -13.95
C VAL A 20 -13.17 0.37 -14.17
N ARG A 21 -11.97 0.92 -14.06
CA ARG A 21 -11.75 2.37 -14.14
C ARG A 21 -10.87 2.74 -15.32
N LEU A 22 -11.08 3.93 -15.86
CA LEU A 22 -10.24 4.59 -16.86
C LEU A 22 -9.68 5.92 -16.33
N SER A 23 -8.49 6.29 -16.80
CA SER A 23 -7.90 7.62 -16.59
C SER A 23 -7.19 8.10 -17.85
N GLY A 24 -7.51 9.32 -18.29
CA GLY A 24 -6.86 9.99 -19.41
C GLY A 24 -7.84 10.78 -20.28
N LYS A 25 -7.29 11.57 -21.21
CA LYS A 25 -8.06 12.49 -22.07
C LYS A 25 -9.20 11.83 -22.84
N ASP A 26 -9.04 10.56 -23.23
CA ASP A 26 -10.03 9.82 -24.04
C ASP A 26 -10.93 8.91 -23.20
N ALA A 27 -10.89 8.98 -21.87
CA ALA A 27 -11.64 8.09 -20.98
C ALA A 27 -13.15 8.06 -21.31
N ILE A 28 -13.76 9.23 -21.50
CA ILE A 28 -15.17 9.33 -21.88
C ILE A 28 -15.44 8.78 -23.30
N ASN A 29 -14.57 9.07 -24.26
CA ASN A 29 -14.72 8.63 -25.64
C ASN A 29 -14.63 7.10 -25.75
N ILE A 30 -13.69 6.49 -25.02
CA ILE A 30 -13.50 5.04 -24.98
C ILE A 30 -14.70 4.37 -24.30
N ALA A 31 -15.12 4.87 -23.14
CA ALA A 31 -16.27 4.29 -22.42
C ALA A 31 -17.58 4.43 -23.20
N SER A 32 -17.79 5.55 -23.91
CA SER A 32 -18.99 5.79 -24.72
C SER A 32 -19.16 4.82 -25.89
N LYS A 33 -18.08 4.19 -26.37
CA LYS A 33 -18.17 3.22 -27.47
C LYS A 33 -18.83 1.91 -27.07
N ILE A 34 -18.79 1.56 -25.79
CA ILE A 34 -19.24 0.27 -25.27
C ILE A 34 -20.44 0.38 -24.33
N PHE A 35 -20.80 1.60 -23.91
CA PHE A 35 -21.88 1.85 -22.98
C PHE A 35 -23.14 2.35 -23.70
N VAL A 36 -24.29 1.77 -23.35
CA VAL A 36 -25.62 2.24 -23.77
C VAL A 36 -26.48 2.45 -22.53
N GLY A 37 -26.79 3.71 -22.22
CA GLY A 37 -27.67 4.07 -21.11
C GLY A 37 -29.14 3.91 -21.47
N ILE A 38 -29.98 3.68 -20.46
CA ILE A 38 -31.42 3.50 -20.65
C ILE A 38 -32.08 4.78 -21.16
N ASN A 39 -31.75 5.92 -20.54
CA ASN A 39 -32.30 7.23 -20.89
C ASN A 39 -31.34 8.07 -21.75
N THR A 40 -30.08 7.63 -21.88
CA THR A 40 -29.01 8.35 -22.56
C THR A 40 -28.20 7.36 -23.40
N LYS A 41 -28.33 7.42 -24.73
CA LYS A 41 -27.67 6.46 -25.64
C LYS A 41 -26.14 6.40 -25.48
N THR A 42 -25.50 7.48 -25.05
CA THR A 42 -24.06 7.58 -24.81
C THR A 42 -23.76 8.39 -23.56
N LEU A 43 -22.53 8.32 -23.05
CA LEU A 43 -22.09 9.23 -21.98
C LEU A 43 -21.95 10.65 -22.51
N ASN A 44 -22.38 11.62 -21.70
CA ASN A 44 -22.20 13.04 -22.00
C ASN A 44 -21.29 13.69 -20.94
N ILE A 45 -20.42 14.60 -21.36
CA ILE A 45 -19.60 15.42 -20.46
C ILE A 45 -20.49 16.20 -19.48
N ALA A 46 -21.70 16.58 -19.89
CA ALA A 46 -22.69 17.26 -19.05
C ALA A 46 -23.14 16.43 -17.83
N ASP A 47 -22.92 15.11 -17.84
CA ASP A 47 -23.27 14.20 -16.75
C ASP A 47 -22.10 13.93 -15.79
N ASN A 48 -21.17 14.89 -15.69
CA ASN A 48 -20.09 14.86 -14.71
C ASN A 48 -20.60 14.54 -13.30
N ARG A 49 -20.04 13.51 -12.68
CA ARG A 49 -20.35 12.98 -11.35
C ARG A 49 -21.78 12.47 -11.16
N LYS A 50 -22.46 12.08 -12.23
CA LYS A 50 -23.72 11.34 -12.12
C LYS A 50 -23.47 9.85 -12.31
N LEU A 51 -24.16 9.03 -11.53
CA LEU A 51 -24.28 7.60 -11.79
C LEU A 51 -25.36 7.40 -12.84
N ILE A 52 -24.98 6.84 -13.97
CA ILE A 52 -25.87 6.54 -15.08
C ILE A 52 -26.05 5.03 -15.15
N TYR A 53 -27.29 4.59 -15.27
CA TYR A 53 -27.64 3.18 -15.39
C TYR A 53 -27.80 2.79 -16.86
N GLY A 54 -27.27 1.62 -17.22
CA GLY A 54 -27.29 1.10 -18.58
C GLY A 54 -26.58 -0.23 -18.71
N HIS A 55 -26.16 -0.53 -19.92
CA HIS A 55 -25.53 -1.80 -20.27
C HIS A 55 -24.18 -1.56 -20.94
N ILE A 56 -23.24 -2.47 -20.70
CA ILE A 56 -22.05 -2.62 -21.53
C ILE A 56 -22.38 -3.63 -22.63
N ILE A 57 -22.12 -3.26 -23.88
CA ILE A 57 -22.48 -4.03 -25.07
C ILE A 57 -21.23 -4.29 -25.92
N ASP A 58 -21.05 -5.52 -26.39
CA ASP A 58 -20.13 -5.87 -27.46
C ASP A 58 -20.94 -6.22 -28.71
N LYS A 59 -20.94 -5.31 -29.70
CA LYS A 59 -21.78 -5.39 -30.90
C LYS A 59 -23.27 -5.45 -30.57
N GLU A 60 -23.84 -6.65 -30.45
CA GLU A 60 -25.25 -6.93 -30.15
C GLU A 60 -25.42 -7.74 -28.85
N GLU A 61 -24.33 -8.20 -28.23
CA GLU A 61 -24.36 -8.97 -26.97
C GLU A 61 -24.25 -8.02 -25.77
N ILE A 62 -25.21 -8.12 -24.85
CA ILE A 62 -25.12 -7.46 -23.55
C ILE A 62 -24.08 -8.23 -22.72
N ILE A 63 -23.00 -7.54 -22.36
CA ILE A 63 -21.95 -8.10 -21.51
C ILE A 63 -22.33 -8.02 -20.04
N ASP A 64 -22.83 -6.86 -19.62
CA ASP A 64 -23.27 -6.65 -18.25
C ASP A 64 -24.22 -5.45 -18.14
N GLU A 65 -25.02 -5.48 -17.08
CA GLU A 65 -25.81 -4.36 -16.60
C GLU A 65 -24.99 -3.58 -15.56
N VAL A 66 -24.82 -2.27 -15.75
CA VAL A 66 -23.84 -1.47 -15.00
C VAL A 66 -24.40 -0.12 -14.54
N LEU A 67 -23.75 0.41 -13.50
CA LEU A 67 -23.71 1.85 -13.26
C LEU A 67 -22.38 2.40 -13.77
N ILE A 68 -22.40 3.59 -14.34
CA ILE A 68 -21.18 4.25 -14.85
C ILE A 68 -21.14 5.70 -14.39
N ALA A 69 -19.95 6.17 -14.00
CA ALA A 69 -19.72 7.54 -13.59
C ALA A 69 -18.56 8.16 -14.38
N TYR A 70 -18.81 9.29 -15.03
CA TYR A 70 -17.76 10.14 -15.57
C TYR A 70 -17.37 11.21 -14.55
N MET A 71 -16.07 11.41 -14.36
CA MET A 71 -15.52 12.45 -13.49
C MET A 71 -14.54 13.30 -14.29
N LYS A 72 -14.86 14.59 -14.42
CA LYS A 72 -14.07 15.57 -15.15
C LYS A 72 -12.87 16.05 -14.30
N GLU A 73 -11.73 16.20 -14.96
CA GLU A 73 -10.55 16.90 -14.41
C GLU A 73 -10.88 18.34 -13.95
N PRO A 74 -10.09 18.94 -13.03
CA PRO A 74 -8.94 18.39 -12.32
C PRO A 74 -9.31 17.63 -11.04
N TYR A 75 -10.59 17.58 -10.67
CA TYR A 75 -11.01 17.10 -9.35
C TYR A 75 -11.19 15.57 -9.28
N THR A 76 -10.23 14.81 -9.78
CA THR A 76 -10.28 13.33 -9.85
C THR A 76 -9.09 12.70 -9.12
N TYR A 77 -9.07 11.36 -8.98
CA TYR A 77 -7.93 10.64 -8.37
C TYR A 77 -6.61 10.97 -9.06
N THR A 78 -6.59 10.96 -10.39
CA THR A 78 -5.37 11.22 -11.17
C THR A 78 -5.21 12.67 -11.57
N ARG A 79 -6.18 13.56 -11.28
CA ARG A 79 -6.36 14.89 -11.89
C ARG A 79 -6.55 14.89 -13.41
N GLU A 80 -6.78 13.73 -14.02
CA GLU A 80 -7.20 13.59 -15.42
C GLU A 80 -8.70 13.27 -15.48
N ASN A 81 -9.29 13.32 -16.68
CA ASN A 81 -10.61 12.75 -16.91
C ASN A 81 -10.62 11.27 -16.51
N MET A 82 -11.62 10.87 -15.72
CA MET A 82 -11.80 9.50 -15.26
C MET A 82 -13.20 8.97 -15.56
N VAL A 83 -13.30 7.67 -15.79
CA VAL A 83 -14.59 6.95 -15.87
C VAL A 83 -14.50 5.72 -14.98
N GLU A 84 -15.53 5.47 -14.18
CA GLU A 84 -15.66 4.25 -13.39
C GLU A 84 -16.92 3.48 -13.82
N ILE A 85 -16.76 2.19 -14.07
CA ILE A 85 -17.82 1.25 -14.43
C ILE A 85 -18.01 0.30 -13.26
N TYR A 86 -19.17 0.37 -12.61
CA TYR A 86 -19.61 -0.50 -11.52
C TYR A 86 -20.46 -1.61 -12.13
N CYS A 87 -19.91 -2.82 -12.12
CA CYS A 87 -20.45 -4.00 -12.77
C CYS A 87 -20.58 -5.15 -11.76
N HIS A 88 -21.14 -6.29 -12.17
CA HIS A 88 -21.19 -7.46 -11.30
C HIS A 88 -19.77 -7.92 -10.95
N GLY A 89 -19.51 -8.15 -9.66
CA GLY A 89 -18.16 -8.43 -9.14
C GLY A 89 -17.65 -9.85 -9.38
N GLY A 90 -18.09 -10.51 -10.46
CA GLY A 90 -17.54 -11.79 -10.89
C GLY A 90 -16.29 -11.61 -11.76
N ILE A 91 -15.40 -12.61 -11.76
CA ILE A 91 -14.16 -12.60 -12.57
C ILE A 91 -14.44 -12.40 -14.07
N ILE A 92 -15.53 -12.98 -14.57
CA ILE A 92 -15.87 -12.93 -16.00
C ILE A 92 -16.38 -11.54 -16.43
N PRO A 93 -17.40 -10.92 -15.77
CA PRO A 93 -17.85 -9.57 -16.12
C PRO A 93 -16.72 -8.52 -16.13
N VAL A 94 -15.95 -8.41 -15.04
CA VAL A 94 -14.88 -7.40 -14.93
C VAL A 94 -13.81 -7.58 -16.01
N ARG A 95 -13.46 -8.82 -16.35
CA ARG A 95 -12.48 -9.13 -17.39
C ARG A 95 -13.00 -8.80 -18.78
N LYS A 96 -14.23 -9.19 -19.11
CA LYS A 96 -14.86 -8.87 -20.40
C LYS A 96 -14.94 -7.34 -20.61
N ILE A 97 -15.35 -6.59 -19.60
CA ILE A 97 -15.42 -5.12 -19.66
C ILE A 97 -14.02 -4.53 -19.88
N LEU A 98 -13.00 -4.98 -19.14
CA LEU A 98 -11.63 -4.53 -19.34
C LEU A 98 -11.15 -4.80 -20.77
N GLU A 99 -11.33 -6.02 -21.28
CA GLU A 99 -10.96 -6.39 -22.66
C GLU A 99 -11.61 -5.49 -23.71
N LEU A 100 -12.88 -5.12 -23.53
CA LEU A 100 -13.59 -4.20 -24.43
C LEU A 100 -13.00 -2.79 -24.39
N LEU A 101 -12.66 -2.28 -23.21
CA LEU A 101 -12.01 -0.98 -23.08
C LEU A 101 -10.65 -0.96 -23.79
N LEU A 102 -9.86 -2.04 -23.65
CA LEU A 102 -8.58 -2.18 -24.33
C LEU A 102 -8.75 -2.21 -25.86
N LYS A 103 -9.70 -3.00 -26.37
CA LYS A 103 -10.06 -3.01 -27.81
C LYS A 103 -10.54 -1.65 -28.31
N SER A 104 -11.15 -0.85 -27.43
CA SER A 104 -11.71 0.48 -27.74
C SER A 104 -10.69 1.63 -27.70
N GLY A 105 -9.44 1.35 -27.31
CA GLY A 105 -8.31 2.27 -27.36
C GLY A 105 -7.64 2.58 -26.02
N ALA A 106 -8.09 1.99 -24.91
CA ALA A 106 -7.37 2.11 -23.64
C ALA A 106 -6.12 1.21 -23.61
N LYS A 107 -5.13 1.59 -22.81
CA LYS A 107 -3.98 0.73 -22.47
C LYS A 107 -4.19 0.10 -21.10
N LEU A 108 -3.65 -1.08 -20.88
CA LEU A 108 -3.65 -1.69 -19.56
C LEU A 108 -2.74 -0.85 -18.66
N ALA A 109 -3.23 -0.48 -17.47
CA ALA A 109 -2.43 0.27 -16.51
C ALA A 109 -1.30 -0.60 -15.93
N GLU A 110 -0.14 0.02 -15.72
CA GLU A 110 0.96 -0.60 -14.96
C GLU A 110 0.65 -0.62 -13.45
N PRO A 111 1.32 -1.49 -12.66
CA PRO A 111 1.21 -1.46 -11.20
C PRO A 111 1.46 -0.06 -10.63
N GLY A 112 0.49 0.45 -9.86
CA GLY A 112 0.57 1.77 -9.24
C GLY A 112 0.39 2.97 -10.18
N GLU A 113 0.13 2.77 -11.48
CA GLU A 113 0.15 3.86 -12.46
C GLU A 113 -0.88 4.97 -12.16
N PHE A 114 -2.07 4.64 -11.65
CA PHE A 114 -3.05 5.65 -11.24
C PHE A 114 -2.52 6.57 -10.13
N THR A 115 -1.87 6.00 -9.11
CA THR A 115 -1.26 6.78 -8.02
C THR A 115 -0.06 7.57 -8.52
N LYS A 116 0.76 6.98 -9.41
CA LYS A 116 1.85 7.67 -10.09
C LYS A 116 1.37 8.90 -10.85
N ARG A 117 0.23 8.81 -11.57
CA ARG A 117 -0.36 9.97 -12.25
C ARG A 117 -0.90 11.02 -11.28
N ALA A 118 -1.51 10.60 -10.18
CA ALA A 118 -1.92 11.51 -9.10
C ALA A 118 -0.72 12.31 -8.56
N PHE A 119 0.41 11.65 -8.35
CA PHE A 119 1.68 12.28 -7.96
C PHE A 119 2.21 13.24 -9.03
N LEU A 120 2.36 12.77 -10.28
CA LEU A 120 2.89 13.59 -11.39
C LEU A 120 2.03 14.83 -11.69
N ASN A 121 0.73 14.75 -11.46
CA ASN A 121 -0.18 15.88 -11.64
C ASN A 121 -0.29 16.77 -10.38
N GLY A 122 0.52 16.53 -9.35
CA GLY A 122 0.63 17.35 -8.15
C GLY A 122 -0.55 17.23 -7.18
N ARG A 123 -1.33 16.15 -7.25
CA ARG A 123 -2.40 15.87 -6.29
C ARG A 123 -1.84 15.35 -4.96
N LEU A 124 -0.82 14.51 -5.06
CA LEU A 124 -0.12 13.86 -3.97
C LEU A 124 1.36 14.17 -4.11
N ASP A 125 2.10 14.24 -3.01
CA ASP A 125 3.55 14.04 -3.04
C ASP A 125 3.92 12.55 -2.93
N LEU A 126 5.22 12.26 -2.95
CA LEU A 126 5.72 10.89 -2.94
C LEU A 126 5.38 10.16 -1.63
N SER A 127 5.49 10.85 -0.49
CA SER A 127 5.18 10.25 0.82
C SER A 127 3.70 9.94 0.97
N GLN A 128 2.82 10.77 0.42
CA GLN A 128 1.37 10.51 0.37
C GLN A 128 1.05 9.37 -0.60
N ALA A 129 1.74 9.28 -1.74
CA ALA A 129 1.57 8.19 -2.69
C ALA A 129 1.96 6.83 -2.09
N GLU A 130 3.04 6.77 -1.31
CA GLU A 130 3.43 5.58 -0.54
C GLU A 130 2.39 5.22 0.52
N ALA A 131 1.88 6.23 1.24
CA ALA A 131 0.86 6.02 2.27
C ALA A 131 -0.44 5.39 1.74
N VAL A 132 -0.81 5.63 0.48
CA VAL A 132 -1.95 4.94 -0.16
C VAL A 132 -1.74 3.42 -0.15
N MET A 133 -0.54 2.94 -0.48
CA MET A 133 -0.23 1.50 -0.45
C MET A 133 -0.23 0.96 0.98
N ASP A 134 0.31 1.73 1.92
CA ASP A 134 0.38 1.32 3.32
C ASP A 134 -1.01 1.20 3.96
N ILE A 135 -1.95 2.09 3.61
CA ILE A 135 -3.36 1.98 4.03
C ILE A 135 -3.98 0.69 3.51
N ILE A 136 -3.80 0.38 2.21
CA ILE A 136 -4.36 -0.83 1.59
C ILE A 136 -3.77 -2.10 2.21
N ARG A 137 -2.50 -2.07 2.62
CA ARG A 137 -1.77 -3.22 3.18
C ARG A 137 -1.87 -3.34 4.69
N SER A 138 -2.37 -2.32 5.38
CA SER A 138 -2.39 -2.23 6.84
C SER A 138 -3.00 -3.47 7.48
N LYS A 139 -2.28 -4.01 8.48
CA LYS A 139 -2.66 -5.23 9.21
C LYS A 139 -3.22 -4.92 10.59
N THR A 140 -2.94 -3.74 11.13
CA THR A 140 -3.39 -3.34 12.47
C THR A 140 -3.97 -1.93 12.45
N ASP A 141 -4.81 -1.60 13.45
CA ASP A 141 -5.35 -0.23 13.58
C ASP A 141 -4.25 0.81 13.81
N LYS A 142 -3.16 0.44 14.48
CA LYS A 142 -2.01 1.34 14.69
C LYS A 142 -1.30 1.62 13.36
N SER A 143 -1.05 0.60 12.53
CA SER A 143 -0.44 0.80 11.20
C SER A 143 -1.34 1.67 10.31
N TYR A 144 -2.65 1.38 10.29
CA TYR A 144 -3.64 2.12 9.52
C TYR A 144 -3.65 3.61 9.89
N LYS A 145 -3.67 3.94 11.19
CA LYS A 145 -3.65 5.34 11.67
C LYS A 145 -2.39 6.08 11.26
N VAL A 146 -1.22 5.44 11.33
CA VAL A 146 0.04 6.05 10.91
C VAL A 146 0.00 6.38 9.41
N SER A 147 -0.44 5.43 8.58
CA SER A 147 -0.55 5.63 7.14
C SER A 147 -1.61 6.68 6.77
N LEU A 148 -2.71 6.76 7.52
CA LEU A 148 -3.73 7.80 7.34
C LEU A 148 -3.15 9.20 7.60
N ASN A 149 -2.45 9.39 8.71
CA ASN A 149 -1.79 10.68 9.03
C ASN A 149 -0.76 11.08 7.95
N GLN A 150 0.00 10.10 7.44
CA GLN A 150 0.95 10.35 6.36
C GLN A 150 0.24 10.74 5.06
N LEU A 151 -0.89 10.10 4.73
CA LEU A 151 -1.72 10.47 3.58
C LEU A 151 -2.27 11.91 3.72
N GLU A 152 -2.64 12.33 4.94
CA GLU A 152 -3.04 13.70 5.25
C GLU A 152 -1.89 14.73 5.15
N GLY A 153 -0.65 14.26 4.95
CA GLY A 153 0.52 15.10 4.69
C GLY A 153 1.34 15.43 5.93
N SER A 154 1.20 14.66 7.03
CA SER A 154 1.95 14.93 8.27
C SER A 154 3.47 14.93 8.07
N LEU A 155 4.00 14.04 7.22
CA LEU A 155 5.42 14.01 6.88
C LEU A 155 5.77 15.10 5.86
N SER A 156 4.94 15.25 4.83
CA SER A 156 5.09 16.25 3.78
C SER A 156 5.24 17.67 4.31
N ASN A 157 4.40 18.04 5.28
CA ASN A 157 4.41 19.37 5.88
C ASN A 157 5.72 19.61 6.62
N LYS A 158 6.17 18.66 7.46
CA LYS A 158 7.45 18.77 8.17
C LYS A 158 8.64 18.90 7.22
N VAL A 159 8.67 18.10 6.15
CA VAL A 159 9.75 18.17 5.15
C VAL A 159 9.71 19.49 4.39
N ARG A 160 8.52 20.01 4.09
CA ARG A 160 8.36 21.32 3.45
C ARG A 160 8.83 22.44 4.36
N ASP A 161 8.44 22.44 5.63
CA ASP A 161 8.84 23.45 6.61
C ASP A 161 10.38 23.50 6.75
N ILE A 162 11.03 22.33 6.82
CA ILE A 162 12.50 22.23 6.78
C ILE A 162 13.07 22.78 5.47
N GLY A 163 12.47 22.40 4.34
CA GLY A 163 12.89 22.85 3.00
C GLY A 163 12.81 24.36 2.83
N ASP A 164 11.76 25.00 3.36
CA ASP A 164 11.55 26.45 3.28
C ASP A 164 12.62 27.22 4.07
N ILE A 165 12.99 26.73 5.26
CA ILE A 165 14.08 27.32 6.04
C ILE A 165 15.42 27.14 5.32
N LEU A 166 15.70 25.95 4.80
CA LEU A 166 16.94 25.69 4.05
C LEU A 166 17.04 26.56 2.79
N LEU A 167 15.92 26.77 2.09
CA LEU A 167 15.88 27.62 0.91
C LEU A 167 16.17 29.09 1.26
N ALA A 168 15.62 29.59 2.37
CA ALA A 168 15.93 30.93 2.87
C ALA A 168 17.42 31.06 3.22
N MET A 169 18.00 30.05 3.88
CA MET A 169 19.44 30.03 4.18
C MET A 169 20.28 30.05 2.90
N ILE A 170 19.93 29.26 1.89
CA ILE A 170 20.64 29.25 0.59
C ILE A 170 20.61 30.64 -0.05
N ALA A 171 19.46 31.31 -0.06
CA ALA A 171 19.33 32.65 -0.63
C ALA A 171 20.25 33.68 0.05
N HIS A 172 20.40 33.60 1.38
CA HIS A 172 21.33 34.46 2.12
C HIS A 172 22.80 34.19 1.77
N VAL A 173 23.18 32.91 1.64
CA VAL A 173 24.54 32.54 1.21
C VAL A 173 24.81 33.05 -0.21
N GLU A 174 23.85 32.90 -1.12
CA GLU A 174 23.99 33.32 -2.52
C GLU A 174 24.22 34.84 -2.65
N VAL A 175 23.43 35.65 -1.93
CA VAL A 175 23.64 37.11 -1.87
C VAL A 175 25.03 37.47 -1.33
N SER A 176 25.49 36.75 -0.30
CA SER A 176 26.79 36.99 0.32
C SER A 176 27.96 36.69 -0.64
N ILE A 177 27.79 35.70 -1.53
CA ILE A 177 28.79 35.31 -2.53
C ILE A 177 28.78 36.31 -3.71
N ASP A 178 27.60 36.70 -4.18
CA ASP A 178 27.46 37.59 -5.35
C ASP A 178 27.85 39.04 -5.05
N PHE A 179 27.70 39.48 -3.79
CA PHE A 179 27.95 40.85 -3.37
C PHE A 179 28.91 40.94 -2.17
N PRO A 180 30.19 40.54 -2.33
CA PRO A 180 31.16 40.49 -1.23
C PRO A 180 31.51 41.88 -0.65
N ASP A 181 31.27 42.96 -1.39
CA ASP A 181 31.49 44.35 -0.95
C ASP A 181 30.34 44.88 -0.08
N HIS A 182 29.20 44.17 -0.01
CA HIS A 182 28.14 44.45 0.95
C HIS A 182 28.45 43.72 2.25
N GLU A 183 28.64 44.45 3.35
CA GLU A 183 28.82 43.86 4.68
C GLU A 183 27.59 43.02 5.04
N VAL A 184 27.75 41.70 5.07
CA VAL A 184 26.76 40.78 5.64
C VAL A 184 26.92 40.84 7.15
N ASP A 185 25.90 41.32 7.86
CA ASP A 185 25.95 41.48 9.32
C ASP A 185 26.30 40.15 10.02
N GLU A 186 27.19 40.19 11.03
CA GLU A 186 27.52 39.02 11.89
C GLU A 186 26.27 38.36 12.49
N ILE A 187 25.21 39.15 12.70
CA ILE A 187 23.88 38.69 13.16
C ILE A 187 23.31 37.63 12.20
N THR A 188 23.51 37.77 10.88
CA THR A 188 23.02 36.84 9.85
C THR A 188 23.68 35.46 9.97
N TYR A 189 24.99 35.41 10.29
CA TYR A 189 25.71 34.15 10.42
C TYR A 189 25.29 33.36 11.67
N GLU A 190 25.11 34.03 12.80
CA GLU A 190 24.64 33.39 14.04
C GLU A 190 23.19 32.92 13.91
N GLU A 191 22.32 33.67 13.21
CA GLU A 191 20.96 33.24 12.88
C GLU A 191 20.95 31.97 12.02
N MET A 192 21.75 31.92 10.96
CA MET A 192 21.88 30.72 10.11
C MET A 192 22.39 29.50 10.89
N LYS A 193 23.37 29.68 11.76
CA LYS A 193 23.91 28.60 12.59
C LYS A 193 22.89 28.08 13.59
N ARG A 194 22.10 28.97 14.17
CA ARG A 194 20.98 28.61 15.05
C ARG A 194 19.92 27.83 14.29
N ASP A 195 19.49 28.32 13.13
CA ASP A 195 18.43 27.69 12.32
C ASP A 195 18.89 26.33 11.79
N GLY A 196 20.13 26.22 11.33
CA GLY A 196 20.74 24.93 10.96
C GLY A 196 20.79 23.94 12.11
N SER A 197 21.04 24.39 13.35
CA SER A 197 21.01 23.53 14.53
C SER A 197 19.60 23.07 14.88
N LEU A 198 18.59 23.93 14.69
CA LEU A 198 17.17 23.59 14.89
C LEU A 198 16.71 22.55 13.87
N ILE A 199 16.98 22.77 12.58
CA ILE A 199 16.67 21.83 11.50
C ILE A 199 17.31 20.47 11.75
N LYS A 200 18.60 20.45 12.13
CA LYS A 200 19.31 19.21 12.43
C LYS A 200 18.60 18.42 13.53
N LYS A 201 18.20 19.09 14.61
CA LYS A 201 17.48 18.45 15.72
C LYS A 201 16.12 17.90 15.29
N GLU A 202 15.41 18.60 14.40
CA GLU A 202 14.14 18.12 13.86
C GLU A 202 14.33 16.87 12.99
N ILE A 203 15.33 16.86 12.12
CA ILE A 203 15.69 15.69 11.30
C ILE A 203 16.08 14.50 12.20
N GLU A 204 16.90 14.72 13.23
CA GLU A 204 17.27 13.68 14.21
C GLU A 204 16.03 13.13 14.94
N SER A 205 15.08 13.98 15.29
CA SER A 205 13.82 13.54 15.88
C SER A 205 13.01 12.67 14.93
N LEU A 206 12.94 13.01 13.64
CA LEU A 206 12.26 12.19 12.63
C LEU A 206 12.93 10.83 12.49
N LEU A 207 14.25 10.82 12.35
CA LEU A 207 15.05 9.59 12.22
C LEU A 207 14.91 8.67 13.43
N SER A 208 14.82 9.22 14.65
CA SER A 208 14.63 8.43 15.88
C SER A 208 13.34 7.60 15.91
N THR A 209 12.36 7.94 15.06
CA THR A 209 11.07 7.24 14.97
C THR A 209 10.97 6.28 13.78
N ALA A 210 11.98 6.26 12.90
CA ALA A 210 11.94 5.52 11.64
C ALA A 210 11.79 4.01 11.84
N ASP A 211 12.54 3.42 12.77
CA ASP A 211 12.48 1.97 13.06
C ASP A 211 11.10 1.55 13.58
N ARG A 212 10.50 2.36 14.46
CA ARG A 212 9.13 2.12 14.94
C ARG A 212 8.12 2.18 13.81
N GLY A 213 8.28 3.14 12.90
CA GLY A 213 7.45 3.24 11.69
C GLY A 213 7.59 2.01 10.80
N LYS A 214 8.83 1.52 10.61
CA LYS A 214 9.11 0.29 9.84
C LYS A 214 8.43 -0.92 10.45
N ILE A 215 8.54 -1.12 11.77
CA ILE A 215 7.89 -2.22 12.50
C ILE A 215 6.37 -2.17 12.32
N LEU A 216 5.74 -0.99 12.39
CA LEU A 216 4.29 -0.87 12.22
C LEU A 216 3.84 -1.16 10.78
N ARG A 217 4.65 -0.84 9.77
CA ARG A 217 4.32 -1.08 8.36
C ARG A 217 4.57 -2.52 7.92
N ASP A 218 5.77 -3.03 8.21
CA ASP A 218 6.25 -4.31 7.69
C ASP A 218 5.94 -5.48 8.63
N GLY A 219 5.77 -5.18 9.93
CA GLY A 219 5.71 -6.17 11.00
C GLY A 219 7.08 -6.67 11.44
N LEU A 220 7.09 -7.49 12.49
CA LEU A 220 8.27 -8.19 12.98
C LEU A 220 8.30 -9.61 12.42
N ASN A 221 9.39 -9.99 11.77
CA ASN A 221 9.64 -11.38 11.39
C ASN A 221 9.80 -12.19 12.68
N THR A 222 8.80 -13.01 12.97
CA THR A 222 8.70 -13.75 14.22
C THR A 222 8.82 -15.24 13.94
N ILE A 223 9.77 -15.88 14.60
CA ILE A 223 9.98 -17.33 14.55
C ILE A 223 9.55 -17.95 15.86
N ILE A 224 8.90 -19.11 15.78
CA ILE A 224 8.56 -19.91 16.96
C ILE A 224 9.40 -21.18 16.95
N LEU A 225 10.28 -21.29 17.96
CA LEU A 225 11.18 -22.42 18.15
C LEU A 225 10.70 -23.32 19.29
N GLY A 226 11.22 -24.55 19.31
CA GLY A 226 10.92 -25.55 20.32
C GLY A 226 10.90 -26.95 19.72
N LYS A 227 11.03 -27.96 20.56
CA LYS A 227 10.98 -29.37 20.12
C LYS A 227 9.62 -29.77 19.54
N PRO A 228 9.52 -30.90 18.83
CA PRO A 228 8.22 -31.49 18.48
C PRO A 228 7.33 -31.64 19.73
N ASN A 229 6.01 -31.45 19.56
CA ASN A 229 4.99 -31.66 20.60
C ASN A 229 5.05 -30.77 21.86
N VAL A 230 5.97 -29.80 21.98
CA VAL A 230 6.01 -28.83 23.12
C VAL A 230 4.87 -27.81 23.16
N GLY A 231 3.87 -27.96 22.29
CA GLY A 231 2.69 -27.08 22.26
C GLY A 231 2.79 -25.86 21.35
N LYS A 232 3.80 -25.75 20.46
CA LYS A 232 3.92 -24.63 19.48
C LYS A 232 2.63 -24.38 18.69
N SER A 233 2.06 -25.45 18.11
CA SER A 233 0.80 -25.37 17.34
C SER A 233 -0.40 -25.02 18.21
N SER A 234 -0.42 -25.44 19.46
CA SER A 234 -1.48 -25.10 20.41
C SER A 234 -1.41 -23.61 20.79
N LEU A 235 -0.19 -23.08 21.05
CA LEU A 235 0.05 -21.67 21.30
C LEU A 235 -0.37 -20.82 20.09
N LEU A 236 0.11 -21.16 18.89
CA LEU A 236 -0.26 -20.47 17.66
C LEU A 236 -1.76 -20.44 17.45
N ASN A 237 -2.44 -21.58 17.61
CA ASN A 237 -3.89 -21.64 17.46
C ASN A 237 -4.63 -20.80 18.51
N ALA A 238 -4.14 -20.76 19.76
CA ALA A 238 -4.73 -19.91 20.79
C ALA A 238 -4.57 -18.42 20.43
N VAL A 239 -3.35 -18.01 20.06
CA VAL A 239 -3.05 -16.63 19.70
C VAL A 239 -3.77 -16.21 18.42
N LEU A 240 -3.84 -17.07 17.40
CA LEU A 240 -4.54 -16.81 16.13
C LEU A 240 -6.06 -16.72 16.30
N ARG A 241 -6.64 -17.41 17.28
CA ARG A 241 -8.09 -17.32 17.55
C ARG A 241 -8.48 -15.97 18.15
N GLU A 242 -7.63 -15.40 19.00
CA GLU A 242 -7.91 -14.13 19.69
C GLU A 242 -7.44 -12.89 18.89
N ASN A 243 -6.31 -13.00 18.18
CA ASN A 243 -5.56 -11.85 17.66
C ASN A 243 -5.38 -11.85 16.14
N ARG A 244 -6.29 -12.47 15.38
CA ARG A 244 -6.17 -12.59 13.92
C ARG A 244 -6.21 -11.22 13.26
N ALA A 245 -5.06 -10.78 12.74
CA ALA A 245 -4.92 -9.56 11.95
C ALA A 245 -5.31 -9.88 10.51
N ILE A 246 -6.60 -9.87 10.18
CA ILE A 246 -7.18 -9.92 8.82
C ILE A 246 -6.32 -10.69 7.79
N VAL A 247 -6.70 -11.94 7.50
CA VAL A 247 -6.07 -12.72 6.44
C VAL A 247 -6.34 -12.06 5.10
N THR A 248 -5.29 -11.60 4.43
CA THR A 248 -5.37 -11.24 3.03
C THR A 248 -5.28 -12.50 2.20
N ASN A 249 -6.43 -13.06 1.84
CA ASN A 249 -6.49 -13.93 0.67
C ASN A 249 -6.22 -13.03 -0.53
N ILE A 250 -5.05 -13.13 -1.15
CA ILE A 250 -4.81 -12.59 -2.49
C ILE A 250 -5.03 -13.78 -3.45
N PRO A 251 -6.18 -13.87 -4.14
CA PRO A 251 -6.40 -14.96 -5.08
C PRO A 251 -5.47 -14.78 -6.28
N GLY A 252 -4.66 -15.79 -6.59
CA GLY A 252 -3.90 -15.83 -7.84
C GLY A 252 -2.38 -15.94 -7.75
N THR A 253 -1.76 -15.98 -6.57
CA THR A 253 -0.33 -16.32 -6.46
C THR A 253 -0.16 -17.84 -6.40
N THR A 254 -0.07 -18.48 -7.57
CA THR A 254 0.31 -19.88 -7.64
C THR A 254 1.78 -20.02 -7.27
N ARG A 255 2.03 -20.61 -6.09
CA ARG A 255 3.33 -20.80 -5.42
C ARG A 255 3.82 -19.53 -4.73
N ASP A 256 3.36 -19.26 -3.51
CA ASP A 256 4.12 -18.49 -2.52
C ASP A 256 3.52 -18.68 -1.13
N ILE A 257 4.38 -18.63 -0.13
CA ILE A 257 4.15 -18.88 1.30
C ILE A 257 2.93 -18.10 1.79
N ILE A 258 1.98 -18.76 2.45
CA ILE A 258 0.91 -18.04 3.17
C ILE A 258 1.59 -17.39 4.37
N GLU A 259 1.86 -16.09 4.26
CA GLU A 259 2.39 -15.30 5.38
C GLU A 259 1.24 -14.94 6.30
N GLU A 260 1.34 -15.35 7.57
CA GLU A 260 0.31 -15.09 8.57
C GLU A 260 0.73 -13.97 9.50
N PHE A 261 -0.21 -13.05 9.76
CA PHE A 261 0.00 -11.92 10.64
C PHE A 261 -0.85 -12.07 11.90
N ILE A 262 -0.21 -11.88 13.05
CA ILE A 262 -0.85 -11.80 14.36
C ILE A 262 -0.74 -10.36 14.85
N ASN A 263 -1.83 -9.78 15.35
CA ASN A 263 -1.83 -8.44 15.91
C ASN A 263 -1.64 -8.51 17.43
N ILE A 264 -0.46 -8.14 17.94
CA ILE A 264 -0.22 -8.04 19.38
C ILE A 264 -0.09 -6.57 19.77
N ASP A 265 -1.08 -6.05 20.51
CA ASP A 265 -1.15 -4.63 20.89
C ASP A 265 -0.85 -3.67 19.72
N GLY A 266 -1.44 -3.92 18.56
CA GLY A 266 -1.27 -3.09 17.36
C GLY A 266 0.05 -3.30 16.60
N ILE A 267 0.93 -4.20 17.05
CA ILE A 267 2.15 -4.58 16.34
C ILE A 267 1.86 -5.84 15.50
N PRO A 268 2.08 -5.81 14.18
CA PRO A 268 1.97 -7.00 13.35
C PRO A 268 3.17 -7.92 13.56
N LEU A 269 2.93 -9.16 13.99
CA LEU A 269 3.92 -10.23 14.01
C LEU A 269 3.72 -11.08 12.76
N LYS A 270 4.72 -11.08 11.88
CA LYS A 270 4.76 -11.93 10.69
C LYS A 270 5.32 -13.29 11.09
N ILE A 271 4.46 -14.29 11.14
CA ILE A 271 4.87 -15.67 11.43
C ILE A 271 5.45 -16.26 10.15
N VAL A 272 6.76 -16.34 10.10
CA VAL A 272 7.47 -16.99 8.99
C VAL A 272 7.31 -18.50 9.18
N ASP A 273 6.90 -19.21 8.12
CA ASP A 273 6.86 -20.68 8.04
C ASP A 273 5.57 -21.42 8.47
N THR A 274 4.45 -21.14 7.80
CA THR A 274 3.31 -22.08 7.78
C THR A 274 2.66 -22.20 6.40
N ALA A 275 3.26 -23.01 5.53
CA ALA A 275 2.44 -23.79 4.60
C ALA A 275 1.70 -24.88 5.41
N GLY A 276 0.73 -24.46 6.23
CA GLY A 276 -0.09 -25.38 7.02
C GLY A 276 -0.48 -24.91 8.43
N ILE A 277 -1.52 -24.08 8.55
CA ILE A 277 -2.48 -24.27 9.68
C ILE A 277 -3.27 -25.59 9.51
N ARG A 278 -2.97 -26.41 8.51
CA ARG A 278 -3.50 -27.77 8.39
C ARG A 278 -2.35 -28.75 8.17
N HIS A 279 -2.07 -29.49 9.24
CA HIS A 279 -1.28 -30.73 9.29
C HIS A 279 0.08 -30.67 8.62
N THR A 280 1.11 -30.30 9.38
CA THR A 280 2.41 -30.96 9.26
C THR A 280 3.05 -31.02 10.65
N GLU A 281 2.98 -32.21 11.23
CA GLU A 281 4.08 -32.74 12.03
C GLU A 281 5.37 -32.58 11.18
N ASP A 282 6.46 -32.13 11.82
CA ASP A 282 7.83 -32.13 11.28
C ASP A 282 8.24 -31.09 10.20
N LEU A 283 8.31 -29.82 10.60
CA LEU A 283 9.04 -28.78 9.85
C LEU A 283 10.51 -28.60 10.29
N VAL A 284 10.84 -28.93 11.56
CA VAL A 284 12.25 -28.92 12.01
C VAL A 284 13.05 -30.06 11.36
N GLU A 285 12.44 -31.20 11.00
CA GLU A 285 13.14 -32.29 10.29
C GLU A 285 13.44 -31.98 8.80
N LYS A 286 12.70 -31.06 8.17
CA LYS A 286 12.79 -30.80 6.71
C LYS A 286 13.55 -29.53 6.35
N ILE A 287 13.64 -28.59 7.27
CA ILE A 287 14.50 -27.42 7.13
C ILE A 287 15.89 -27.89 7.57
N GLY A 288 16.70 -28.35 6.61
CA GLY A 288 18.10 -28.67 6.88
C GLY A 288 18.74 -27.57 7.74
N VAL A 289 19.63 -27.96 8.66
CA VAL A 289 20.24 -27.10 9.70
C VAL A 289 20.65 -25.71 9.18
N ASP A 290 21.12 -25.63 7.94
CA ASP A 290 21.55 -24.39 7.30
C ASP A 290 20.39 -23.41 7.03
N ARG A 291 19.21 -23.88 6.59
CA ARG A 291 18.04 -23.00 6.38
C ARG A 291 17.40 -22.53 7.69
N ALA A 292 17.50 -23.33 8.75
CA ALA A 292 17.01 -22.94 10.08
C ALA A 292 17.87 -21.77 10.62
N LYS A 293 19.20 -21.87 10.47
CA LYS A 293 20.13 -20.79 10.79
C LYS A 293 19.87 -19.53 9.98
N ASP A 294 19.72 -19.65 8.66
CA ASP A 294 19.43 -18.50 7.78
C ASP A 294 18.11 -17.77 8.13
N THR A 295 17.14 -18.51 8.66
CA THR A 295 15.84 -17.93 9.05
C THR A 295 15.96 -17.24 10.40
N VAL A 296 16.65 -17.87 11.37
CA VAL A 296 16.96 -17.31 12.70
C VAL A 296 17.75 -16.00 12.59
N GLU A 297 18.73 -15.91 11.69
CA GLU A 297 19.49 -14.67 11.47
C GLU A 297 18.64 -13.51 10.94
N LYS A 298 17.51 -13.82 10.30
CA LYS A 298 16.58 -12.83 9.73
C LYS A 298 15.39 -12.54 10.65
N ALA A 299 15.30 -13.17 11.81
CA ALA A 299 14.23 -12.97 12.76
C ALA A 299 14.42 -11.64 13.52
N ASP A 300 13.37 -10.83 13.57
CA ASP A 300 13.31 -9.67 14.45
C ASP A 300 12.90 -10.09 15.87
N LEU A 301 12.19 -11.23 16.00
CA LEU A 301 11.73 -11.80 17.26
C LEU A 301 11.77 -13.34 17.21
N ILE A 302 12.30 -13.96 18.27
CA ILE A 302 12.26 -15.41 18.47
C ILE A 302 11.42 -15.72 19.71
N ILE A 303 10.44 -16.61 19.56
CA ILE A 303 9.61 -17.14 20.63
C ILE A 303 9.98 -18.61 20.81
N ALA A 304 10.81 -18.91 21.81
CA ALA A 304 11.14 -20.30 22.16
C ALA A 304 10.09 -20.87 23.12
N VAL A 305 9.52 -22.03 22.77
CA VAL A 305 8.49 -22.72 23.54
C VAL A 305 9.07 -24.01 24.10
N PHE A 306 9.00 -24.15 25.43
CA PHE A 306 9.47 -25.32 26.17
C PHE A 306 8.33 -25.93 26.97
N ASP A 307 8.30 -27.25 27.07
CA ASP A 307 7.32 -27.96 27.85
C ASP A 307 7.69 -27.91 29.34
N ALA A 308 6.86 -27.23 30.13
CA ALA A 308 7.07 -27.06 31.57
C ALA A 308 6.84 -28.33 32.40
N SER A 309 6.32 -29.41 31.78
CA SER A 309 6.08 -30.70 32.46
C SER A 309 7.31 -31.61 32.50
N ILE A 310 8.40 -31.26 31.80
CA ILE A 310 9.64 -32.02 31.71
C ILE A 310 10.85 -31.13 32.04
N GLU A 311 11.93 -31.74 32.52
CA GLU A 311 13.22 -31.03 32.62
C GLU A 311 13.77 -30.71 31.24
N LEU A 312 14.43 -29.56 31.12
CA LEU A 312 15.08 -29.14 29.87
C LEU A 312 16.19 -30.13 29.51
N SER A 313 16.19 -30.61 28.26
CA SER A 313 17.28 -31.46 27.75
C SER A 313 18.34 -30.64 27.01
N ASP A 314 19.47 -31.26 26.70
CA ASP A 314 20.57 -30.64 25.93
C ASP A 314 20.10 -30.02 24.60
N GLU A 315 19.07 -30.60 23.98
CA GLU A 315 18.48 -30.07 22.75
C GLU A 315 17.70 -28.77 23.01
N ASP A 316 17.05 -28.60 24.17
CA ASP A 316 16.44 -27.32 24.54
C ASP A 316 17.50 -26.24 24.74
N TYR A 317 18.63 -26.59 25.38
CA TYR A 317 19.77 -25.69 25.54
C TYR A 317 20.44 -25.33 24.21
N SER A 318 20.30 -26.16 23.18
CA SER A 318 20.81 -25.86 21.84
C SER A 318 19.94 -24.87 21.05
N ILE A 319 18.70 -24.62 21.50
CA ILE A 319 17.75 -23.67 20.91
C ILE A 319 17.91 -22.26 21.51
N ILE A 320 18.42 -22.16 22.76
CA ILE A 320 18.71 -20.91 23.49
C ILE A 320 19.98 -20.26 22.94
#